data_AF-A0A7S2CV18-F1
#
_entry.id   AF-A0A7S2CV18-F1
#
_cell.length_a   1.000
_cell.length_b   1.000
_cell.length_c   1.000
_cell.angle_alpha   90.00
_cell.angle_beta   90.00
_cell.angle_gamma   90.00
#
_symmetry.space_group_name_H-M   'P 1'
#
loop_
_entity.id
_entity.type
_entity.pdbx_description
1 polymer ?
#
loop_
_entity_poly.entity_id
_entity_poly.type
_entity_poly.pdbx_seq_one_letter_code
_entity_poly.pdbx_strand_id
1 'polypeptide(L)'
;RACPRTFTALLTDTVHPACGEFGLFAAKEMPHGAWVIDYVGAVSLGENEDRSSDYVCDFGERSELALDARHVGNEGRFVNDYRNTGRRANVEFRLRRDRRGELRQGIFVAAKEG
;
A
#
# COMPACT_ATOMS: atom_id res chain seq x y z
N ARG A 1 -10.46 0.20 13.35
CA ARG A 1 -9.63 0.25 14.58
C ARG A 1 -8.25 0.67 14.12
N ALA A 2 -7.74 1.83 14.53
CA ALA A 2 -6.47 2.37 14.02
C ALA A 2 -5.35 1.32 14.14
N CYS A 3 -4.60 1.09 13.07
CA CYS A 3 -3.38 0.29 13.14
C CYS A 3 -2.36 1.07 14.00
N PRO A 4 -1.88 0.55 15.14
CA PRO A 4 -0.97 1.29 16.03
C PRO A 4 0.44 1.51 15.44
N ARG A 5 0.63 1.22 14.15
CA ARG A 5 1.88 1.33 13.41
C ARG A 5 1.87 2.46 12.40
N THR A 6 0.70 2.95 12.02
CA THR A 6 0.54 3.95 10.97
C THR A 6 -0.49 5.00 11.34
N PHE A 7 -0.34 6.17 10.75
CA PHE A 7 -1.37 7.21 10.74
C PHE A 7 -1.42 7.84 9.35
N THR A 8 -2.53 8.53 9.05
CA THR A 8 -2.70 9.25 7.79
C THR A 8 -2.61 10.75 8.03
N ALA A 9 -1.99 11.46 7.09
CA ALA A 9 -1.92 12.92 7.13
C ALA A 9 -1.93 13.50 5.71
N LEU A 10 -2.41 14.73 5.58
CA LEU A 10 -2.37 15.47 4.31
C LEU A 10 -0.92 15.85 3.99
N LEU A 11 -0.50 15.62 2.74
CA LEU A 11 0.80 16.06 2.24
C LEU A 11 0.71 17.54 1.85
N THR A 12 1.42 18.40 2.57
CA THR A 12 1.44 19.85 2.33
C THR A 12 2.74 20.36 1.72
N ASP A 13 3.71 19.47 1.49
CA ASP A 13 4.97 19.81 0.85
C ASP A 13 4.76 20.07 -0.63
N THR A 14 4.87 21.33 -1.05
CA THR A 14 4.60 21.79 -2.42
C THR A 14 5.53 21.21 -3.47
N VAL A 15 6.68 20.64 -3.08
CA VAL A 15 7.58 19.96 -4.04
C VAL A 15 7.28 18.46 -4.16
N HIS A 16 6.44 17.89 -3.30
CA HIS A 16 6.07 16.49 -3.37
C HIS A 16 5.03 16.26 -4.48
N PRO A 17 5.19 15.25 -5.34
CA PRO A 17 4.25 14.99 -6.45
C PRO A 17 2.81 14.72 -5.98
N ALA A 18 2.64 14.11 -4.81
CA ALA A 18 1.34 13.88 -4.15
C ALA A 18 0.91 15.03 -3.20
N CYS A 19 1.40 16.25 -3.39
CA CYS A 19 0.94 17.41 -2.60
C CYS A 19 -0.58 17.60 -2.74
N GLY A 20 -1.28 17.74 -1.61
CA GLY A 20 -2.74 17.82 -1.56
C GLY A 20 -3.45 16.47 -1.40
N GLU A 21 -2.71 15.36 -1.45
CA GLU A 21 -3.23 14.01 -1.19
C GLU A 21 -2.92 13.55 0.23
N PHE A 22 -3.56 12.46 0.67
CA PHE A 22 -3.23 11.83 1.94
C PHE A 22 -2.04 10.87 1.77
N GLY A 23 -1.14 10.88 2.75
CA GLY A 23 -0.07 9.90 2.89
C GLY A 23 -0.27 8.94 4.06
N LEU A 24 0.30 7.74 3.94
CA LEU A 24 0.45 6.79 5.02
C LEU A 24 1.83 6.95 5.68
N PHE A 25 1.84 7.26 6.97
CA PHE A 25 3.06 7.52 7.75
C PHE A 25 3.25 6.49 8.83
N ALA A 26 4.50 6.16 9.12
CA ALA A 26 4.86 5.31 10.26
C ALA A 26 4.63 6.07 11.58
N ALA A 27 3.85 5.49 12.49
CA ALA A 27 3.63 6.03 13.84
C ALA A 27 4.76 5.68 14.82
N LYS A 28 5.66 4.79 14.41
CA LYS A 28 6.85 4.35 15.16
C LYS A 28 7.88 3.75 14.20
N GLU A 29 9.11 3.61 14.67
CA GLU A 29 10.15 2.91 13.94
C GLU A 29 9.78 1.43 13.69
N MET A 30 10.13 0.93 12.51
CA MET A 30 9.86 -0.44 12.08
C MET A 30 11.11 -1.00 11.38
N PRO A 31 11.54 -2.23 11.72
CA PRO A 31 12.72 -2.82 11.09
C PRO A 31 12.43 -3.21 9.63
N HIS A 32 13.50 -3.39 8.85
CA HIS A 32 13.42 -3.91 7.49
C HIS A 32 12.65 -5.23 7.43
N GLY A 33 11.79 -5.38 6.42
CA GLY A 33 10.94 -6.55 6.25
C GLY A 33 9.77 -6.65 7.25
N ALA A 34 9.57 -5.66 8.12
CA ALA A 34 8.40 -5.64 9.00
C ALA A 34 7.11 -5.44 8.20
N TRP A 35 6.07 -6.20 8.57
CA TRP A 35 4.72 -5.98 8.06
C TRP A 35 4.16 -4.66 8.61
N VAL A 36 3.72 -3.78 7.71
CA VAL A 36 3.14 -2.48 8.04
C VAL A 36 1.62 -2.62 8.19
N ILE A 37 0.94 -2.95 7.09
CA ILE A 37 -0.51 -3.13 6.98
C ILE A 37 -0.84 -3.99 5.76
N ASP A 38 -2.03 -4.61 5.72
CA ASP A 38 -2.53 -5.20 4.48
C ASP A 38 -3.22 -4.14 3.62
N TYR A 39 -2.95 -4.17 2.31
CA TYR A 39 -3.72 -3.44 1.32
C TYR A 39 -5.04 -4.16 1.09
N VAL A 40 -6.14 -3.53 1.50
CA VAL A 40 -7.49 -4.12 1.44
C VAL A 40 -8.31 -3.37 0.42
N GLY A 41 -8.99 -4.13 -0.45
CA GLY A 41 -9.82 -3.60 -1.53
C GLY A 41 -10.87 -4.62 -1.99
N ALA A 42 -11.70 -4.24 -2.95
CA ALA A 42 -12.54 -5.17 -3.69
C ALA A 42 -11.66 -6.03 -4.61
N VAL A 43 -11.95 -7.33 -4.69
CA VAL A 43 -11.21 -8.27 -5.55
C VAL A 43 -11.95 -8.45 -6.88
N SER A 44 -11.23 -8.34 -7.99
CA SER A 44 -11.69 -8.73 -9.32
C SER A 44 -10.66 -9.64 -10.01
N LEU A 45 -11.02 -10.22 -11.15
CA LEU A 45 -10.02 -10.79 -12.07
C LEU A 45 -9.15 -9.65 -12.60
N GLY A 46 -7.85 -9.88 -12.81
CA GLY A 46 -6.92 -8.84 -13.27
C GLY A 46 -7.34 -8.22 -14.61
N GLU A 47 -7.91 -9.01 -15.53
CA GLU A 47 -8.45 -8.51 -16.81
C GLU A 47 -9.67 -7.59 -16.65
N ASN A 48 -10.34 -7.64 -15.50
CA ASN A 48 -11.52 -6.85 -15.15
C ASN A 48 -11.19 -5.74 -14.14
N GLU A 49 -9.91 -5.35 -14.00
CA GLU A 49 -9.53 -4.21 -13.18
C GLU A 49 -10.20 -2.91 -13.66
N ASP A 50 -10.51 -2.01 -12.73
CA ASP A 50 -10.93 -0.65 -13.09
C ASP A 50 -9.69 0.20 -13.43
N ARG A 51 -9.38 0.29 -14.72
CA ARG A 51 -8.25 1.07 -15.24
C ARG A 51 -8.36 2.57 -15.00
N SER A 52 -9.52 3.07 -14.56
CA SER A 52 -9.68 4.46 -14.16
C SER A 52 -9.32 4.69 -12.69
N SER A 53 -9.10 3.64 -11.90
CA SER A 53 -8.79 3.71 -10.47
C SER A 53 -7.29 3.73 -10.20
N ASP A 54 -6.84 4.78 -9.51
CA ASP A 54 -5.46 4.91 -9.01
C ASP A 54 -5.17 4.01 -7.79
N TYR A 55 -6.17 3.24 -7.33
CA TYR A 55 -6.10 2.41 -6.13
C TYR A 55 -6.10 0.91 -6.44
N VAL A 56 -5.79 0.53 -7.68
CA VAL A 56 -5.63 -0.86 -8.11
C VAL A 56 -4.23 -1.35 -7.78
N CYS A 57 -4.15 -2.55 -7.22
CA CYS A 57 -2.91 -3.27 -6.95
C CYS A 57 -3.04 -4.72 -7.43
N ASP A 58 -1.99 -5.22 -8.11
CA ASP A 58 -1.88 -6.62 -8.49
C ASP A 58 -2.02 -7.55 -7.28
N PHE A 59 -2.74 -8.65 -7.46
CA PHE A 59 -3.00 -9.63 -6.42
C PHE A 59 -3.01 -11.07 -6.96
N GLY A 60 -2.75 -12.02 -6.07
CA GLY A 60 -2.65 -13.44 -6.43
C GLY A 60 -1.21 -13.88 -6.74
N GLU A 61 -0.95 -15.18 -6.59
CA GLU A 61 0.40 -15.76 -6.72
C GLU A 61 0.97 -15.63 -8.15
N ARG A 62 0.10 -15.43 -9.15
CA ARG A 62 0.47 -15.18 -10.55
C ARG A 62 0.02 -13.80 -11.04
N SER A 63 -0.31 -12.88 -10.12
CA SER A 63 -0.94 -11.60 -10.43
C SER A 63 -2.21 -11.74 -11.28
N GLU A 64 -2.99 -12.81 -11.07
CA GLU A 64 -4.20 -13.08 -11.86
C GLU A 64 -5.44 -12.32 -11.36
N LEU A 65 -5.34 -11.68 -10.19
CA LEU A 65 -6.39 -10.87 -9.58
C LEU A 65 -5.94 -9.42 -9.46
N ALA A 66 -6.92 -8.54 -9.27
CA ALA A 66 -6.70 -7.16 -8.89
C ALA A 66 -7.40 -6.87 -7.56
N LEU A 67 -6.79 -6.00 -6.75
CA LEU A 67 -7.38 -5.43 -5.54
C LEU A 67 -7.58 -3.93 -5.76
N ASP A 68 -8.83 -3.45 -5.72
CA ASP A 68 -9.16 -2.04 -5.85
C ASP A 68 -9.62 -1.44 -4.50
N ALA A 69 -8.82 -0.53 -3.96
CA ALA A 69 -9.11 0.16 -2.70
C ALA A 69 -9.84 1.51 -2.88
N ARG A 70 -10.40 1.82 -4.06
CA ARG A 70 -11.08 3.10 -4.35
C ARG A 70 -12.29 3.36 -3.45
N HIS A 71 -13.13 2.35 -3.25
CA HIS A 71 -14.42 2.49 -2.54
C HIS A 71 -14.50 1.69 -1.24
N VAL A 72 -13.66 0.67 -1.09
CA VAL A 72 -13.65 -0.25 0.06
C VAL A 72 -12.21 -0.51 0.42
N GLY A 73 -11.85 -0.47 1.70
CA GLY A 73 -10.47 -0.70 2.12
C GLY A 73 -10.14 -0.14 3.50
N ASN A 74 -8.86 0.15 3.68
CA ASN A 74 -8.30 0.73 4.90
C ASN A 74 -7.28 1.83 4.55
N GLU A 75 -6.53 2.31 5.56
CA GLU A 75 -5.53 3.35 5.39
C GLU A 75 -4.34 2.97 4.47
N GLY A 76 -4.16 1.67 4.16
CA GLY A 76 -3.14 1.20 3.21
C GLY A 76 -3.26 1.83 1.83
N ARG A 77 -4.47 2.27 1.45
CA ARG A 77 -4.74 2.97 0.18
C ARG A 77 -4.02 4.31 0.02
N PHE A 78 -3.47 4.87 1.11
CA PHE A 78 -2.76 6.15 1.11
C PHE A 78 -1.23 6.00 1.00
N VAL A 79 -0.73 4.80 0.65
CA VAL A 79 0.65 4.67 0.16
C VAL A 79 0.75 5.40 -1.18
N ASN A 80 1.75 6.29 -1.29
CA ASN A 80 1.98 7.09 -2.49
C ASN A 80 3.07 6.46 -3.37
N ASP A 81 2.98 6.74 -4.68
CA ASP A 81 4.03 6.40 -5.62
C ASP A 81 5.31 7.21 -5.31
N TYR A 82 6.45 6.51 -5.23
CA TYR A 82 7.72 7.14 -4.89
C TYR A 82 8.41 7.80 -6.08
N ARG A 83 7.96 7.54 -7.32
CA ARG A 83 8.58 8.08 -8.53
C ARG A 83 8.46 9.59 -8.53
N ASN A 84 9.50 10.26 -9.03
CA ASN A 84 9.61 11.72 -9.09
C ASN A 84 9.67 12.43 -7.72
N THR A 85 9.75 11.70 -6.59
CA THR A 85 9.96 12.30 -5.26
C THR A 85 11.43 12.58 -4.94
N GLY A 86 12.36 12.07 -5.76
CA GLY A 86 13.80 12.06 -5.46
C GLY A 86 14.20 11.09 -4.35
N ARG A 87 13.27 10.30 -3.81
CA ARG A 87 13.48 9.31 -2.76
C ARG A 87 13.34 7.90 -3.32
N ARG A 88 13.96 6.92 -2.66
CA ARG A 88 13.73 5.50 -2.94
C ARG A 88 12.42 5.03 -2.29
N ALA A 89 11.82 3.99 -2.84
CA ALA A 89 10.75 3.26 -2.17
C ALA A 89 11.24 2.76 -0.80
N ASN A 90 10.48 3.04 0.25
CA ASN A 90 10.74 2.59 1.63
C ASN A 90 9.81 1.47 2.10
N VAL A 91 8.79 1.16 1.29
CA VAL A 91 7.90 0.02 1.47
C VAL A 91 7.75 -0.73 0.16
N GLU A 92 7.38 -2.01 0.26
CA GLU A 92 7.15 -2.90 -0.87
C GLU A 92 5.86 -3.69 -0.67
N PHE A 93 5.20 -4.00 -1.78
CA PHE A 93 4.07 -4.91 -1.80
C PHE A 93 4.55 -6.35 -1.87
N ARG A 94 4.04 -7.20 -0.97
CA ARG A 94 4.32 -8.63 -0.94
C ARG A 94 3.10 -9.42 -0.52
N LEU A 95 2.89 -10.56 -1.17
CA LEU A 95 1.90 -11.53 -0.72
C LEU A 95 2.28 -12.08 0.65
N ARG A 96 1.28 -12.27 1.51
CA ARG A 96 1.41 -13.01 2.75
C ARG A 96 0.15 -13.83 3.02
N ARG A 97 0.27 -14.85 3.86
CA ARG A 97 -0.88 -15.54 4.44
C ARG A 97 -1.08 -15.06 5.87
N ASP A 98 -2.33 -14.84 6.26
CA ASP A 98 -2.65 -14.56 7.66
C ASP A 98 -2.76 -15.84 8.50
N ARG A 99 -3.12 -15.69 9.78
CA ARG A 99 -3.21 -16.82 10.72
C ARG A 99 -4.26 -17.86 10.33
N ARG A 100 -5.20 -17.51 9.45
CA ARG A 100 -6.24 -18.41 8.92
C ARG A 100 -5.83 -19.00 7.56
N GLY A 101 -4.67 -18.63 7.03
CA GLY A 101 -4.20 -19.06 5.71
C GLY A 101 -4.74 -18.21 4.56
N GLU A 102 -5.51 -17.16 4.83
CA GLU A 102 -6.06 -16.28 3.79
C GLU A 102 -4.91 -15.49 3.14
N LEU A 103 -4.88 -15.48 1.81
CA LEU A 103 -3.92 -14.70 1.03
C LEU A 103 -4.25 -13.20 1.19
N ARG A 104 -3.24 -12.40 1.45
CA ARG A 104 -3.32 -10.94 1.64
C ARG A 104 -2.25 -10.26 0.80
N GLN A 105 -2.60 -9.10 0.27
CA GLN A 105 -1.62 -8.15 -0.25
C GLN A 105 -1.07 -7.35 0.93
N GLY A 106 0.17 -7.60 1.33
CA GLY A 106 0.81 -6.91 2.44
C GLY A 106 1.71 -5.78 1.97
N ILE A 107 1.75 -4.70 2.75
CA ILE A 107 2.75 -3.64 2.65
C ILE A 107 3.81 -3.92 3.72
N PHE A 108 5.07 -3.98 3.31
CA PHE A 108 6.21 -4.27 4.17
C PHE A 108 7.25 -3.16 4.08
N VAL A 109 7.99 -2.91 5.15
CA VAL A 109 9.21 -2.07 5.08
C VAL A 109 10.19 -2.75 4.12
N ALA A 110 10.72 -2.01 3.16
CA ALA A 110 11.61 -2.55 2.14
C ALA A 110 12.81 -3.28 2.78
N ALA A 111 13.17 -4.45 2.24
CA ALA A 111 14.12 -5.37 2.86
C ALA A 111 15.61 -4.95 2.75
N LYS A 112 15.93 -3.87 2.03
CA LYS A 112 17.29 -3.35 1.86
C LYS A 112 17.31 -1.82 2.00
N GLU A 113 18.31 -1.28 2.67
CA GLU A 113 18.82 0.06 2.34
C GLU A 113 19.36 -0.02 0.90
N GLY A 114 18.77 0.72 -0.02
CA GLY A 114 19.27 0.84 -1.38
C GLY A 114 20.24 1.99 -1.54
#